data_AF-A0A0C2Z5V8-F1
#
_entry.id   AF-A0A0C2Z5V8-F1
#
_cell.length_a   1.000
_cell.length_b   1.000
_cell.length_c   1.000
_cell.angle_alpha   90.00
_cell.angle_beta   90.00
_cell.angle_gamma   90.00
#
_symmetry.space_group_name_H-M   'P 1'
#
loop_
_entity.id
_entity.type
_entity.pdbx_description
1 polymer ?
#
loop_
_entity_poly.entity_id
_entity_poly.type
_entity_poly.pdbx_seq_one_letter_code
_entity_poly.pdbx_strand_id
1 'polypeptide(L)' 'ELARILGVHRNMLRLYMRQHNIECKYTDISDTDLDHLVVEFKRRWPESGIRYFVGFMWKHGVCIQYR' A
#
# COMPACT_ATOMS: atom_id res chain seq x y z
N GLU A 1 -12.90 0.64 -10.54
CA GLU A 1 -12.31 1.00 -11.85
C GLU A 1 -11.91 -0.16 -12.75
N LEU A 2 -10.78 -0.85 -12.54
CA LEU A 2 -10.25 -1.79 -13.54
C LEU A 2 -11.20 -2.94 -13.92
N ALA A 3 -11.90 -3.52 -12.94
CA ALA A 3 -12.89 -4.57 -13.16
C ALA A 3 -14.06 -4.11 -14.05
N ARG A 4 -14.49 -2.86 -13.88
CA ARG A 4 -15.57 -2.24 -14.67
C ARG A 4 -15.13 -1.99 -16.11
N ILE A 5 -13.89 -1.51 -16.31
CA ILE A 5 -13.31 -1.26 -17.64
C ILE A 5 -13.14 -2.57 -18.42
N LEU A 6 -12.70 -3.63 -17.74
CA LEU A 6 -12.49 -4.95 -18.34
C LEU A 6 -13.79 -5.78 -18.47
N GLY A 7 -14.93 -5.27 -17.97
CA GLY A 7 -16.21 -5.99 -18.00
C GLY A 7 -16.23 -7.27 -17.15
N VAL A 8 -15.31 -7.44 -16.20
CA VAL A 8 -15.20 -8.64 -15.37
C VAL A 8 -15.60 -8.36 -13.92
N HIS A 9 -16.09 -9.38 -13.23
CA HIS A 9 -16.34 -9.27 -11.80
C HIS A 9 -15.02 -9.09 -11.02
N ARG A 10 -15.04 -8.34 -9.91
CA ARG A 10 -13.85 -8.06 -9.08
C ARG A 10 -13.08 -9.30 -8.64
N ASN A 11 -13.77 -10.42 -8.43
CA ASN A 11 -13.14 -11.68 -8.04
C ASN A 11 -12.43 -12.36 -9.22
N MET A 12 -13.00 -12.28 -10.43
CA MET A 12 -12.34 -12.77 -11.65
C MET A 12 -11.10 -11.94 -11.96
N LEU A 13 -11.19 -10.61 -11.82
CA LEU A 13 -10.01 -9.75 -11.95
C LEU A 13 -8.90 -10.17 -10.99
N ARG A 14 -9.21 -10.40 -9.72
CA ARG A 14 -8.21 -10.89 -8.73
C ARG A 14 -7.64 -12.25 -9.10
N LEU A 15 -8.45 -13.17 -9.62
CA LEU A 15 -8.00 -14.48 -10.08
C LEU A 15 -7.02 -14.33 -11.26
N TYR A 16 -7.38 -13.53 -12.27
CA TYR A 16 -6.51 -13.29 -13.43
C TYR A 16 -5.20 -12.60 -13.03
N MET A 17 -5.27 -11.59 -12.16
CA MET A 17 -4.07 -10.93 -11.66
C MET A 17 -3.12 -11.92 -10.98
N ARG A 18 -3.63 -12.83 -10.14
CA ARG A 18 -2.83 -13.90 -9.53
C ARG A 18 -2.25 -14.87 -10.57
N GLN A 19 -3.07 -15.32 -11.53
CA GLN A 19 -2.61 -16.23 -12.60
C GLN A 19 -1.48 -15.64 -13.45
N HIS A 20 -1.47 -14.32 -13.62
CA HIS A 20 -0.43 -13.60 -14.36
C HIS A 20 0.69 -13.05 -13.47
N ASN A 21 0.77 -13.45 -12.19
CA ASN A 21 1.74 -12.95 -11.21
C ASN A 21 1.73 -11.41 -11.06
N ILE A 22 0.59 -10.78 -11.35
CA ILE A 22 0.33 -9.36 -11.13
C ILE A 22 -0.11 -9.21 -9.68
N GLU A 23 0.84 -9.31 -8.77
CA GLU A 23 0.62 -9.08 -7.35
C GLU A 23 1.06 -7.67 -6.95
N CYS A 24 0.47 -7.14 -5.88
CA CYS A 24 0.98 -5.94 -5.26
C CYS A 24 2.39 -6.25 -4.74
N LYS A 25 3.41 -5.72 -5.43
CA LYS A 25 4.78 -5.77 -4.93
C LYS A 25 4.89 -4.85 -3.73
N TYR A 26 5.17 -5.42 -2.58
CA TYR A 26 5.53 -4.65 -1.39
C TYR A 26 6.93 -4.11 -1.56
N THR A 27 7.15 -2.91 -1.07
CA THR A 27 8.48 -2.34 -1.06
C THR A 27 9.31 -3.13 -0.05
N ASP A 28 10.46 -3.62 -0.49
CA ASP A 28 11.46 -4.21 0.39
C ASP A 28 12.10 -3.08 1.20
N ILE A 29 11.64 -2.90 2.44
CA ILE A 29 12.06 -1.84 3.35
C ILE A 29 12.48 -2.49 4.67
N SER A 30 13.60 -2.03 5.22
CA SER A 30 14.06 -2.51 6.52
C SER A 30 13.15 -1.99 7.64
N ASP A 31 13.06 -2.72 8.75
CA ASP A 31 12.33 -2.27 9.94
C ASP A 31 12.87 -0.93 10.46
N THR A 32 14.18 -0.73 10.39
CA THR A 32 14.82 0.53 10.82
C THR A 32 14.40 1.72 9.95
N ASP A 33 14.36 1.54 8.63
CA ASP A 33 13.88 2.59 7.72
C ASP A 33 12.39 2.87 7.93
N LEU A 34 11.60 1.83 8.22
CA LEU A 34 10.18 1.98 8.57
C LEU A 34 10.00 2.79 9.85
N ASP A 35 10.77 2.50 10.90
CA ASP A 35 10.75 3.24 12.16
C ASP A 35 11.10 4.72 11.95
N HIS A 36 12.10 5.02 11.13
CA HIS A 36 12.45 6.39 10.77
C HIS A 36 11.29 7.13 10.09
N LEU A 37 10.58 6.48 9.17
CA LEU A 37 9.39 7.06 8.52
C LEU A 37 8.24 7.27 9.50
N VAL A 38 8.03 6.34 10.45
CA VAL A 38 7.01 6.49 11.51
C VAL A 38 7.32 7.68 12.40
N VAL A 39 8.58 7.80 12.85
CA VAL A 39 9.03 8.92 13.69
C VAL A 39 8.89 10.24 12.94
N GLU A 40 9.30 10.30 11.68
CA GLU A 40 9.15 11.51 10.87
C GLU A 40 7.68 11.90 10.69
N PHE A 41 6.82 10.93 10.40
CA PHE A 41 5.38 11.14 10.26
C PHE A 41 4.78 11.68 11.56
N LYS A 42 5.08 11.06 12.70
CA LYS A 42 4.57 11.48 14.02
C LYS A 42 5.10 12.82 14.47
N ARG A 43 6.34 13.19 14.09
CA ARG A 43 6.88 14.52 14.35
C ARG A 43 6.09 15.61 13.63
N ARG A 44 5.64 15.35 12.40
CA ARG A 44 4.86 16.31 11.59
C ARG A 44 3.38 16.32 11.95
N TRP A 45 2.81 15.15 12.28
CA TRP A 45 1.39 14.97 12.56
C TRP A 45 1.16 14.01 13.73
N PRO A 46 1.37 14.47 14.98
CA PRO A 46 1.33 13.60 16.17
C PRO A 46 -0.03 12.92 16.36
N GLU A 47 -1.12 13.66 16.14
CA GLU A 47 -2.50 13.19 16.30
C GLU A 47 -3.03 12.36 15.12
N SER A 48 -2.28 12.30 14.01
CA SER A 48 -2.74 11.56 12.84
C SER A 48 -2.63 10.04 13.05
N GLY A 49 -3.72 9.35 12.74
CA GLY A 49 -3.81 7.90 12.82
C GLY A 49 -3.18 7.17 11.64
N ILE A 50 -3.13 5.85 11.75
CA ILE A 50 -2.46 4.95 10.79
C ILE A 50 -2.98 5.06 9.35
N ARG A 51 -4.25 5.43 9.16
CA ARG A 51 -4.83 5.69 7.83
C ARG A 51 -4.06 6.77 7.06
N TYR A 52 -3.64 7.83 7.75
CA TYR A 52 -2.88 8.92 7.14
C TYR A 52 -1.41 8.56 6.97
N PHE A 53 -0.88 7.72 7.84
CA PHE A 53 0.47 7.16 7.70
C PHE A 53 0.60 6.32 6.43
N VAL A 54 -0.38 5.44 6.14
CA VAL A 54 -0.40 4.64 4.90
C VAL A 54 -0.37 5.55 3.66
N GLY A 55 -1.16 6.62 3.66
CA GLY A 55 -1.15 7.60 2.57
C GLY A 55 0.18 8.34 2.43
N PHE A 56 0.81 8.70 3.55
CA PHE A 56 2.15 9.31 3.57
C PHE A 56 3.20 8.37 2.98
N MET A 57 3.15 7.07 3.32
CA MET A 57 4.06 6.06 2.79
C MET A 57 3.90 5.88 1.28
N TRP A 58 2.66 5.79 0.78
CA TRP A 58 2.39 5.71 -0.66
C TRP A 58 2.93 6.93 -1.41
N LYS A 59 2.83 8.13 -0.82
CA LYS A 59 3.41 9.36 -1.41
C LYS A 59 4.95 9.31 -1.46
N HIS A 60 5.59 8.56 -0.56
CA HIS A 60 7.04 8.32 -0.56
C HIS A 60 7.44 7.09 -1.38
N GLY A 61 6.52 6.48 -2.14
CA GLY A 61 6.81 5.32 -2.99
C GLY A 61 6.92 4.00 -2.22
N VAL A 62 6.50 3.98 -0.95
CA VAL A 62 6.52 2.77 -0.12
C VAL A 62 5.11 2.17 -0.05
N CYS A 63 4.95 1.00 -0.66
CA CYS A 63 3.69 0.24 -0.65
C CYS A 63 3.67 -0.72 0.54
N ILE A 64 2.85 -0.39 1.55
CA ILE A 64 2.61 -1.25 2.72
C ILE A 64 1.23 -1.91 2.69
N GLN A 65 1.13 -3.11 3.29
CA GLN A 65 -0.14 -3.77 3.60
C GLN A 65 -0.40 -3.69 5.11
N TYR A 66 -1.56 -3.14 5.48
CA TYR A 66 -2.10 -3.31 6.83
C TYR A 66 -2.83 -4.66 6.88
N ARG A 67 -2.44 -5.54 7.80
CA ARG A 67 -3.04 -6.87 7.99
C ARG A 67 -4.08 -6.86 9.09
#